data_AF-A0A9X2INR3-F1
#
_entry.id   AF-A0A9X2INR3-F1
#
_cell.length_a   1.000
_cell.length_b   1.000
_cell.length_c   1.000
_cell.angle_alpha   90.00
_cell.angle_beta   90.00
_cell.angle_gamma   90.00
#
_symmetry.space_group_name_H-M   'P 1'
#
loop_
_entity.id
_entity.type
_entity.pdbx_description
1 polymer ?
#
loop_
_entity_poly.entity_id
_entity_poly.type
_entity_poly.pdbx_seq_one_letter_code
_entity_poly.pdbx_strand_id
1 'polypeptide(L)'
;MKGWYHWRPINPRLIEDLLKTESSDMLTIDYLSVIAKTSEERQLWRLLLDSRRKDYILLKQVYSLQTGTSPEVDQEVFQKPESYEQGMHAQIRQSGHRLSLLEQAYQEAGDERIRQVLQLLIHQHRYEGMVFRRLTALQ
;
A
#
# COMPACT_ATOMS: atom_id res chain seq x y z
N MET A 1 -0.03 -42.73 0.67
CA MET A 1 -0.32 -41.65 1.64
C MET A 1 -0.60 -40.38 0.86
N LYS A 2 -1.87 -39.93 0.79
CA LYS A 2 -2.22 -38.64 0.20
C LYS A 2 -1.83 -37.55 1.20
N GLY A 3 -0.76 -36.82 0.93
CA GLY A 3 -0.44 -35.60 1.65
C GLY A 3 -1.53 -34.59 1.36
N TRP A 4 -2.41 -34.35 2.33
CA TRP A 4 -3.37 -33.25 2.27
C TRP A 4 -2.53 -31.98 2.40
N TYR A 5 -2.24 -31.33 1.26
CA TYR A 5 -1.75 -29.97 1.26
C TYR A 5 -2.84 -29.12 1.92
N HIS A 6 -2.66 -28.80 3.20
CA HIS A 6 -3.47 -27.80 3.87
C HIS A 6 -3.15 -26.46 3.24
N TRP A 7 -3.90 -26.10 2.20
CA TRP A 7 -3.92 -24.75 1.67
C TRP A 7 -4.32 -23.83 2.83
N ARG A 8 -3.37 -23.05 3.35
CA ARG A 8 -3.68 -22.01 4.32
C ARG A 8 -4.04 -20.77 3.51
N PRO A 9 -5.31 -20.33 3.51
CA PRO A 9 -5.63 -19.02 3.00
C PRO A 9 -4.88 -17.98 3.84
N ILE A 10 -4.47 -16.89 3.20
CA ILE A 10 -4.04 -15.66 3.89
C ILE A 10 -5.16 -15.26 4.86
N ASN A 11 -4.86 -14.57 5.95
CA ASN A 11 -5.94 -13.94 6.71
C ASN A 11 -6.56 -12.78 5.87
N PRO A 12 -7.83 -12.86 5.43
CA PRO A 12 -8.44 -11.83 4.59
C PRO A 12 -8.46 -10.45 5.26
N ARG A 13 -8.44 -10.41 6.61
CA ARG A 13 -8.38 -9.16 7.37
C ARG A 13 -7.10 -8.37 7.10
N LEU A 14 -5.98 -9.02 6.80
CA LEU A 14 -4.74 -8.33 6.45
C LEU A 14 -4.91 -7.50 5.17
N ILE A 15 -5.60 -8.06 4.18
CA ILE A 15 -5.88 -7.37 2.91
C ILE A 15 -6.94 -6.29 3.11
N GLU A 16 -7.95 -6.54 3.94
CA GLU A 16 -8.95 -5.52 4.30
C GLU A 16 -8.30 -4.32 4.99
N ASP A 17 -7.40 -4.54 5.94
CA ASP A 17 -6.72 -3.45 6.65
C ASP A 17 -5.82 -2.63 5.70
N LEU A 18 -5.17 -3.28 4.73
CA LEU A 18 -4.47 -2.60 3.64
C LEU A 18 -5.42 -1.78 2.76
N LEU A 19 -6.63 -2.27 2.51
CA LEU A 19 -7.63 -1.59 1.66
C LEU A 19 -8.35 -0.44 2.37
N LYS A 20 -8.56 -0.51 3.69
CA LYS A 20 -9.24 0.54 4.49
C LYS A 20 -8.49 1.87 4.47
N THR A 21 -7.17 1.81 4.42
CA THR A 21 -6.29 2.99 4.51
C THR A 21 -5.96 3.61 3.14
N GLU A 22 -6.28 2.94 2.03
CA GLU A 22 -5.80 3.41 0.71
C GLU A 22 -6.42 4.74 0.30
N SER A 23 -7.71 4.96 0.55
CA SER A 23 -8.34 6.25 0.19
C SER A 23 -7.73 7.41 0.98
N SER A 24 -7.54 7.25 2.28
CA SER A 24 -6.93 8.30 3.13
C SER A 24 -5.48 8.57 2.73
N ASP A 25 -4.74 7.53 2.35
CA ASP A 25 -3.33 7.65 1.94
C ASP A 25 -3.19 8.40 0.63
N MET A 26 -3.98 8.01 -0.38
CA MET A 26 -4.01 8.70 -1.66
C MET A 26 -4.39 10.17 -1.51
N LEU A 27 -5.37 10.49 -0.66
CA LEU A 27 -5.74 11.89 -0.38
C LEU A 27 -4.63 12.66 0.33
N THR A 28 -3.93 12.01 1.26
CA THR A 28 -2.77 12.61 1.94
C THR A 28 -1.63 12.89 0.97
N ILE A 29 -1.30 11.92 0.12
CA ILE A 29 -0.27 12.07 -0.92
C ILE A 29 -0.64 13.18 -1.90
N ASP A 30 -1.90 13.24 -2.35
CA ASP A 30 -2.38 14.29 -3.26
C ASP A 30 -2.25 15.68 -2.61
N TYR A 31 -2.70 15.82 -1.35
CA TYR A 31 -2.55 17.04 -0.58
C TYR A 31 -1.08 17.46 -0.44
N LEU A 32 -0.18 16.54 -0.07
CA LEU A 32 1.25 16.82 0.04
C LEU A 32 1.87 17.25 -1.30
N SER A 33 1.39 16.70 -2.42
CA SER A 33 1.82 17.11 -3.76
C SER A 33 1.47 18.58 -4.05
N VAL A 34 0.32 19.05 -3.56
CA VAL A 34 -0.14 20.43 -3.75
C VAL A 34 0.69 21.41 -2.93
N ILE A 35 0.96 21.07 -1.66
CA ILE A 35 1.68 21.95 -0.73
C ILE A 35 3.21 21.80 -0.77
N ALA A 36 3.73 20.90 -1.61
CA ALA A 36 5.17 20.74 -1.85
C ALA A 36 5.82 22.05 -2.33
N LYS A 37 7.00 22.36 -1.78
CA LYS A 37 7.70 23.64 -2.00
C LYS A 37 8.36 23.71 -3.37
N THR A 38 8.84 22.57 -3.85
CA THR A 38 9.58 22.47 -5.12
C THR A 38 8.81 21.66 -6.16
N SER A 39 9.14 21.88 -7.44
CA SER A 39 8.62 21.06 -8.54
C SER A 39 9.09 19.60 -8.43
N GLU A 40 10.31 19.38 -7.95
CA GLU A 40 10.86 18.03 -7.75
C GLU A 40 10.07 17.24 -6.70
N GLU A 41 9.84 17.81 -5.51
CA GLU A 41 9.00 17.17 -4.48
C GLU A 41 7.60 16.86 -5.01
N ARG A 42 6.97 17.81 -5.71
CA ARG A 42 5.65 17.61 -6.30
C ARG A 42 5.63 16.44 -7.29
N GLN A 43 6.67 16.31 -8.12
CA GLN A 43 6.79 15.19 -9.05
C GLN A 43 6.94 13.86 -8.31
N LEU A 44 7.76 13.81 -7.26
CA LEU A 44 7.94 12.62 -6.43
C LEU A 44 6.63 12.18 -5.75
N TRP A 45 5.86 13.12 -5.19
CA TRP A 45 4.54 12.81 -4.63
C TRP A 45 3.55 12.29 -5.68
N ARG A 46 3.56 12.86 -6.90
CA ARG A 46 2.72 12.35 -7.99
C ARG A 46 3.09 10.94 -8.42
N LEU A 47 4.39 10.60 -8.45
CA LEU A 47 4.84 9.24 -8.70
C LEU A 47 4.31 8.26 -7.65
N LEU A 48 4.32 8.65 -6.37
CA LEU A 48 3.72 7.86 -5.29
C LEU A 48 2.21 7.70 -5.49
N LEU A 49 1.49 8.78 -5.85
CA LEU A 49 0.04 8.72 -6.06
C LEU A 49 -0.34 7.74 -7.18
N ASP A 50 0.38 7.78 -8.30
CA ASP A 50 0.14 6.88 -9.43
C ASP A 50 0.50 5.43 -9.10
N SER A 51 1.51 5.22 -8.24
CA SER A 51 1.82 3.90 -7.68
C SER A 51 0.65 3.36 -6.85
N ARG A 52 0.13 4.15 -5.89
CA ARG A 52 -0.97 3.75 -5.01
C ARG A 52 -2.29 3.45 -5.71
N ARG A 53 -2.60 4.18 -6.78
CA ARG A 53 -3.76 3.84 -7.63
C ARG A 53 -3.66 2.44 -8.23
N LYS A 54 -2.47 2.01 -8.65
CA LYS A 54 -2.25 0.66 -9.19
C LYS A 54 -2.30 -0.37 -8.08
N ASP A 55 -1.67 -0.08 -6.93
CA ASP A 55 -1.64 -0.98 -5.79
C ASP A 55 -3.05 -1.26 -5.25
N TYR A 56 -3.91 -0.24 -5.19
CA TYR A 56 -5.32 -0.40 -4.81
C TYR A 56 -6.08 -1.38 -5.72
N ILE A 57 -5.82 -1.36 -7.03
CA ILE A 57 -6.44 -2.31 -7.98
C ILE A 57 -5.92 -3.73 -7.72
N LEU A 58 -4.61 -3.89 -7.52
CA LEU A 58 -3.99 -5.18 -7.25
C LEU A 58 -4.43 -5.77 -5.90
N LEU A 59 -4.58 -4.95 -4.87
CA LEU A 59 -5.07 -5.38 -3.56
C LEU A 59 -6.52 -5.90 -3.64
N LYS A 60 -7.39 -5.21 -4.39
CA LYS A 60 -8.75 -5.70 -4.66
C LYS A 60 -8.74 -7.03 -5.42
N GLN A 61 -7.79 -7.20 -6.35
CA GLN A 61 -7.60 -8.47 -7.06
C GLN A 61 -7.16 -9.58 -6.10
N VAL A 62 -6.19 -9.33 -5.21
CA VAL A 62 -5.77 -10.30 -4.18
C VAL A 62 -6.97 -10.71 -3.31
N TYR A 63 -7.73 -9.75 -2.81
CA TYR A 63 -8.93 -10.02 -2.01
C TYR A 63 -9.93 -10.90 -2.78
N SER A 64 -10.24 -10.52 -4.02
CA SER A 64 -11.22 -11.24 -4.84
C SER A 64 -10.76 -12.65 -5.20
N LEU A 65 -9.47 -12.85 -5.48
CA LEU A 65 -8.90 -14.18 -5.72
C LEU A 65 -8.99 -15.07 -4.49
N GLN A 66 -8.93 -14.48 -3.30
CA GLN A 66 -8.93 -15.20 -2.03
C GLN A 66 -10.35 -15.52 -1.54
N THR A 67 -11.27 -14.57 -1.62
CA THR A 67 -12.62 -14.66 -1.03
C THR A 67 -13.70 -14.99 -2.05
N GLY A 68 -13.43 -14.81 -3.34
CA GLY A 68 -14.42 -14.92 -4.41
C GLY A 68 -15.41 -13.74 -4.46
N THR A 69 -15.20 -12.69 -3.66
CA THR A 69 -16.10 -11.54 -3.55
C THR A 69 -15.34 -10.22 -3.65
N SER A 70 -16.05 -9.13 -3.94
CA SER A 70 -15.45 -7.79 -3.89
C SER A 70 -15.28 -7.35 -2.44
N PRO A 71 -14.21 -6.60 -2.09
CA PRO A 71 -14.04 -6.10 -0.74
C PRO A 71 -15.06 -5.01 -0.43
N GLU A 72 -15.75 -5.15 0.69
CA GLU A 72 -16.63 -4.14 1.28
C GLU A 72 -15.94 -3.61 2.54
N VAL A 73 -15.09 -2.60 2.37
CA VAL A 73 -14.35 -1.97 3.47
C VAL A 73 -14.77 -0.52 3.65
N ASP A 74 -15.14 -0.18 4.89
CA ASP A 74 -15.31 1.21 5.30
C ASP A 74 -13.94 1.90 5.28
N GLN A 75 -13.78 2.90 4.43
CA GLN A 75 -12.52 3.63 4.29
C GLN A 75 -12.27 4.51 5.51
N GLU A 76 -11.00 4.62 5.90
CA GLU A 76 -10.61 5.56 6.93
C GLU A 76 -10.86 7.01 6.48
N VAL A 77 -11.28 7.84 7.43
CA VAL A 77 -11.53 9.25 7.18
C VAL A 77 -10.20 9.96 6.97
N PHE A 78 -10.09 10.68 5.85
CA PHE A 78 -8.93 11.52 5.60
C PHE A 78 -8.75 12.58 6.70
N GLN A 79 -7.57 12.58 7.32
CA GLN A 79 -7.16 13.60 8.28
C GLN A 79 -6.08 14.46 7.63
N LYS A 80 -6.40 15.74 7.42
CA LYS A 80 -5.47 16.72 6.88
C LYS A 80 -4.26 16.85 7.82
N PRO A 81 -3.01 16.67 7.35
CA PRO A 81 -1.83 16.92 8.15
C PRO A 81 -1.72 18.39 8.59
N GLU A 82 -1.21 18.64 9.80
CA GLU A 82 -0.98 19.99 10.33
C GLU A 82 0.18 20.69 9.60
N SER A 83 1.15 19.90 9.11
CA SER A 83 2.28 20.39 8.33
C SER A 83 2.71 19.41 7.24
N TYR A 84 3.48 19.91 6.27
CA TYR A 84 4.09 19.08 5.23
C TYR A 84 4.99 17.99 5.81
N GLU A 85 5.87 18.36 6.75
CA GLU A 85 6.81 17.45 7.41
C GLU A 85 6.08 16.36 8.19
N GLN A 86 5.04 16.73 8.94
CA GLN A 86 4.23 15.77 9.69
C GLN A 86 3.53 14.78 8.75
N GLY A 87 2.93 15.28 7.66
CA GLY A 87 2.29 14.43 6.65
C GLY A 87 3.28 13.50 5.95
N MET A 88 4.46 14.01 5.59
CA MET A 88 5.52 13.19 4.99
C MET A 88 5.97 12.07 5.93
N HIS A 89 6.26 12.37 7.19
CA HIS A 89 6.67 11.35 8.16
C HIS A 89 5.55 10.33 8.45
N ALA A 90 4.29 10.76 8.48
CA ALA A 90 3.16 9.85 8.60
C ALA A 90 3.11 8.86 7.42
N GLN A 91 3.23 9.36 6.18
CA GLN A 91 3.24 8.53 4.98
C GLN A 91 4.44 7.56 4.94
N ILE A 92 5.62 7.98 5.41
CA ILE A 92 6.78 7.09 5.52
C ILE A 92 6.51 5.93 6.51
N ARG A 93 6.00 6.25 7.71
CA ARG A 93 5.68 5.21 8.71
C ARG A 93 4.64 4.24 8.18
N GLN A 94 3.60 4.77 7.55
CA GLN A 94 2.52 3.98 6.98
C GLN A 94 3.02 3.09 5.84
N SER A 95 3.86 3.61 4.95
CA SER A 95 4.49 2.80 3.90
C SER A 95 5.32 1.65 4.46
N GLY A 96 6.04 1.86 5.57
CA GLY A 96 6.78 0.81 6.25
C GLY A 96 5.86 -0.27 6.83
N HIS A 97 4.77 0.15 7.48
CA HIS A 97 3.76 -0.78 8.02
C HIS A 97 3.10 -1.61 6.91
N ARG A 98 2.70 -0.97 5.80
CA ARG A 98 2.09 -1.64 4.64
C ARG A 98 3.01 -2.68 4.03
N LEU A 99 4.30 -2.35 3.86
CA LEU A 99 5.29 -3.30 3.36
C LEU A 99 5.39 -4.53 4.28
N SER A 100 5.40 -4.33 5.60
CA SER A 100 5.40 -5.44 6.56
C SER A 100 4.16 -6.33 6.44
N LEU A 101 2.96 -5.75 6.28
CA LEU A 101 1.72 -6.51 6.11
C LEU A 101 1.71 -7.31 4.79
N LEU A 102 2.23 -6.73 3.71
CA LEU A 102 2.36 -7.40 2.42
C LEU A 102 3.35 -8.56 2.48
N GLU A 103 4.50 -8.37 3.12
CA GLU A 103 5.48 -9.43 3.33
C GLU A 103 4.90 -10.57 4.18
N GLN A 104 4.13 -10.24 5.23
CA GLN A 104 3.39 -11.24 6.00
C GLN A 104 2.38 -12.00 5.13
N ALA A 105 1.53 -11.29 4.38
CA ALA A 105 0.55 -11.90 3.49
C ALA A 105 1.21 -12.81 2.45
N TYR A 106 2.37 -12.44 1.93
CA TYR A 106 3.14 -13.24 0.98
C TYR A 106 3.63 -14.55 1.61
N GLN A 107 4.12 -14.53 2.85
CA GLN A 107 4.54 -15.75 3.56
C GLN A 107 3.37 -16.69 3.85
N GLU A 108 2.19 -16.14 4.15
CA GLU A 108 0.97 -16.90 4.42
C GLU A 108 0.31 -17.47 3.15
N ALA A 109 0.54 -16.85 2.00
CA ALA A 109 -0.12 -17.20 0.75
C ALA A 109 0.19 -18.65 0.32
N GLY A 110 -0.84 -19.49 0.15
CA GLY A 110 -0.69 -20.82 -0.45
C GLY A 110 -0.93 -20.86 -1.97
N ASP A 111 -1.62 -19.86 -2.55
CA ASP A 111 -1.89 -19.77 -3.99
C ASP A 111 -0.78 -18.98 -4.71
N GLU A 112 -0.22 -19.58 -5.76
CA GLU A 112 0.88 -19.01 -6.54
C GLU A 112 0.51 -17.71 -7.28
N ARG A 113 -0.73 -17.60 -7.77
CA ARG A 113 -1.20 -16.37 -8.43
C ARG A 113 -1.28 -15.23 -7.43
N ILE A 114 -1.75 -15.51 -6.22
CA ILE A 114 -1.77 -14.52 -5.13
C ILE A 114 -0.34 -14.11 -4.76
N ARG A 115 0.58 -15.07 -4.64
CA ARG A 115 2.01 -14.78 -4.39
C ARG A 115 2.62 -13.86 -5.43
N GLN A 116 2.34 -14.09 -6.72
CA GLN A 116 2.86 -13.25 -7.80
C GLN A 116 2.34 -11.81 -7.69
N VAL A 117 1.05 -11.61 -7.42
CA VAL A 117 0.49 -10.27 -7.23
C VAL A 117 1.08 -9.59 -6.00
N LEU A 118 1.21 -10.31 -4.88
CA LEU A 118 1.84 -9.78 -3.66
C LEU A 118 3.33 -9.43 -3.87
N GLN A 119 4.06 -10.21 -4.66
CA GLN A 119 5.45 -9.92 -4.99
C GLN A 119 5.59 -8.63 -5.80
N LEU A 120 4.67 -8.37 -6.74
CA LEU A 120 4.62 -7.10 -7.48
C LEU A 120 4.37 -5.92 -6.54
N LEU A 121 3.37 -6.04 -5.66
CA LEU A 121 3.07 -5.03 -4.64
C LEU A 121 4.27 -4.75 -3.73
N ILE A 122 4.94 -5.79 -3.23
CA ILE A 122 6.15 -5.65 -2.40
C ILE A 122 7.26 -4.91 -3.17
N HIS A 123 7.47 -5.24 -4.45
CA HIS A 123 8.48 -4.56 -5.26
C HIS A 123 8.15 -3.07 -5.45
N GLN A 124 6.88 -2.75 -5.73
CA GLN A 124 6.41 -1.37 -5.85
C GLN A 124 6.63 -0.58 -4.55
N HIS A 125 6.22 -1.12 -3.40
CA HIS A 125 6.44 -0.44 -2.11
C HIS A 125 7.92 -0.28 -1.75
N ARG A 126 8.79 -1.19 -2.16
CA ARG A 126 10.25 -1.01 -1.99
C ARG A 126 10.77 0.14 -2.86
N TYR A 127 10.25 0.30 -4.07
CA TYR A 127 10.55 1.45 -4.93
C TYR A 127 10.05 2.76 -4.31
N GLU A 128 8.82 2.79 -3.77
CA GLU A 128 8.30 3.95 -3.05
C GLU A 128 9.17 4.33 -1.85
N GLY A 129 9.71 3.34 -1.13
CA GLY A 129 10.71 3.58 -0.08
C GLY A 129 11.94 4.35 -0.57
N MET A 130 12.34 4.20 -1.84
CA MET A 130 13.42 5.01 -2.44
C MET A 130 12.96 6.43 -2.72
N VAL A 131 11.73 6.61 -3.20
CA VAL A 131 11.13 7.92 -3.44
C VAL A 131 11.00 8.70 -2.14
N PHE A 132 10.55 8.06 -1.06
CA PHE A 132 10.50 8.66 0.27
C PHE A 132 11.88 9.09 0.78
N ARG A 133 12.94 8.28 0.58
CA ARG A 133 14.31 8.70 0.92
C ARG A 133 14.74 9.94 0.15
N ARG A 134 14.37 10.05 -1.13
CA ARG A 134 14.64 11.25 -1.93
C ARG A 134 13.88 12.47 -1.39
N LEU A 135 12.59 12.32 -1.07
CA LEU A 135 11.78 13.38 -0.47
C LEU A 135 12.39 13.90 0.84
N THR A 136 12.85 13.00 1.72
CA THR A 136 13.54 13.38 2.97
C THR A 136 14.84 14.13 2.71
N ALA A 137 15.60 13.77 1.69
CA ALA A 137 16.86 14.44 1.34
C ALA A 137 16.67 15.83 0.72
N LEU A 138 15.44 16.21 0.37
CA LEU A 138 15.09 17.53 -0.17
C LEU A 138 14.56 18.49 0.92
N GLN A 139 14.38 18.02 2.16
CA GLN A 139 14.06 18.87 3.31
C GLN A 139 15.33 19.53 3.85
#